data_AF-A0A6I5P875-F1
#
_entry.id   AF-A0A6I5P875-F1
#
_cell.length_a   1.000
_cell.length_b   1.000
_cell.length_c   1.000
_cell.angle_alpha   90.00
_cell.angle_beta   90.00
_cell.angle_gamma   90.00
#
_symmetry.space_group_name_H-M   'P 1'
#
loop_
_entity.id
_entity.type
_entity.pdbx_description
1 polymer ?
#
loop_
_entity_poly.entity_id
_entity_poly.type
_entity_poly.pdbx_seq_one_letter_code
_entity_poly.pdbx_strand_id
1 'polypeptide(L)'
;MAINWDILKTQYRQANRATQLDSLALNLTRIQLLARSGTDEPVAQHLVRESQFFIEWAVPSIDLETDVTFATELVDLQRLLSRWKLSWSELWASESKRQEIAMLAQQWCDRLRRVA
;
A
#
# COMPACT_ATOMS: atom_id res chain seq x y z
N MET A 1 2.67 -15.80 -12.99
CA MET A 1 1.72 -15.18 -13.95
C MET A 1 2.01 -13.68 -13.95
N ALA A 2 2.27 -13.07 -15.10
CA ALA A 2 2.49 -11.61 -15.15
C ALA A 2 1.15 -10.92 -14.86
N ILE A 3 1.13 -10.00 -13.88
CA ILE A 3 -0.05 -9.18 -13.62
C ILE A 3 -0.30 -8.27 -14.82
N ASN A 4 -1.54 -8.27 -15.30
CA ASN A 4 -1.98 -7.32 -16.30
C ASN A 4 -2.42 -6.03 -15.60
N TRP A 5 -1.50 -5.05 -15.58
CA TRP A 5 -1.71 -3.77 -14.91
C TRP A 5 -2.87 -2.97 -15.50
N ASP A 6 -3.16 -3.10 -16.79
CA ASP A 6 -4.26 -2.35 -17.43
C ASP A 6 -5.63 -2.87 -17.00
N ILE A 7 -5.77 -4.18 -16.88
CA ILE A 7 -6.99 -4.81 -16.34
C ILE A 7 -7.17 -4.42 -14.88
N LEU A 8 -6.11 -4.55 -14.06
CA LEU A 8 -6.16 -4.21 -12.64
C LEU A 8 -6.52 -2.73 -12.42
N LYS A 9 -5.92 -1.82 -13.19
CA LYS A 9 -6.21 -0.38 -13.14
C LYS A 9 -7.65 -0.07 -13.49
N THR A 10 -8.17 -0.71 -14.55
CA THR A 10 -9.56 -0.53 -14.98
C THR A 10 -10.52 -0.98 -13.88
N GLN A 11 -10.31 -2.17 -13.32
CA GLN A 11 -11.12 -2.70 -12.22
C GLN A 11 -11.06 -1.81 -10.97
N TYR A 12 -9.86 -1.39 -10.58
CA TYR A 12 -9.67 -0.54 -9.40
C TYR A 12 -10.37 0.81 -9.54
N ARG A 13 -10.29 1.45 -10.71
CA ARG A 13 -10.95 2.75 -10.97
C ARG A 13 -12.47 2.67 -11.07
N GLN A 14 -13.01 1.53 -11.45
CA GLN A 14 -14.47 1.30 -11.48
C GLN A 14 -15.04 0.98 -10.10
N ALA A 15 -14.20 0.53 -9.16
CA ALA A 15 -14.60 0.24 -7.81
C ALA A 15 -14.94 1.52 -7.03
N ASN A 16 -15.86 1.40 -6.05
CA ASN A 16 -16.14 2.50 -5.13
C ASN A 16 -14.96 2.72 -4.16
N ARG A 17 -14.97 3.86 -3.47
CA ARG A 17 -13.90 4.26 -2.54
C ARG A 17 -13.63 3.20 -1.45
N ALA A 18 -14.67 2.60 -0.87
CA ALA A 18 -14.52 1.59 0.17
C ALA A 18 -13.75 0.37 -0.36
N THR A 19 -14.12 -0.15 -1.53
CA THR A 19 -13.44 -1.28 -2.18
C THR A 19 -12.00 -0.94 -2.59
N GLN A 20 -11.74 0.30 -3.02
CA GLN A 20 -10.39 0.78 -3.30
C GLN A 20 -9.51 0.78 -2.05
N LEU A 21 -10.07 1.19 -0.90
CA LEU A 21 -9.37 1.19 0.38
C LEU A 21 -9.18 -0.21 0.95
N ASP A 22 -10.16 -1.08 0.80
CA ASP A 22 -10.04 -2.50 1.18
C ASP A 22 -8.91 -3.17 0.39
N SER A 23 -8.77 -2.87 -0.91
CA SER A 23 -7.69 -3.40 -1.73
C SER A 23 -6.31 -2.92 -1.25
N LEU A 24 -6.19 -1.65 -0.86
CA LEU A 24 -4.95 -1.09 -0.31
C LEU A 24 -4.64 -1.70 1.07
N ALA A 25 -5.65 -1.82 1.94
CA ALA A 25 -5.51 -2.45 3.26
C ALA A 25 -5.14 -3.93 3.16
N LEU A 26 -5.71 -4.66 2.19
CA LEU A 26 -5.36 -6.05 1.93
C LEU A 26 -3.88 -6.19 1.55
N ASN A 27 -3.36 -5.31 0.70
CA ASN A 27 -1.94 -5.32 0.36
C ASN A 27 -1.05 -5.03 1.56
N LEU A 28 -1.41 -4.04 2.39
CA LEU A 28 -0.67 -3.73 3.63
C LEU A 28 -0.69 -4.91 4.62
N THR A 29 -1.83 -5.58 4.80
CA THR A 29 -1.91 -6.80 5.63
C THR A 29 -1.05 -7.92 5.08
N ARG A 30 -1.00 -8.12 3.76
CA ARG A 30 -0.12 -9.13 3.15
C ARG A 30 1.37 -8.77 3.31
N ILE A 31 1.74 -7.51 3.11
CA ILE A 31 3.11 -7.00 3.37
C ILE A 31 3.50 -7.27 4.83
N GLN A 32 2.61 -6.99 5.78
CA GLN A 32 2.84 -7.27 7.20
C GLN A 32 3.13 -8.75 7.45
N LEU A 33 2.30 -9.66 6.95
CA LEU A 33 2.46 -11.11 7.16
C LEU A 33 3.78 -11.62 6.57
N LEU A 34 4.12 -11.19 5.35
CA LEU A 34 5.35 -11.58 4.67
C LEU A 34 6.59 -11.00 5.38
N ALA A 35 6.54 -9.75 5.82
CA ALA A 35 7.64 -9.14 6.55
C ALA A 35 7.86 -9.80 7.92
N ARG A 36 6.79 -10.14 8.66
CA ARG A 36 6.90 -10.86 9.95
C ARG A 36 7.54 -12.22 9.80
N SER A 37 7.18 -12.95 8.74
CA SER A 37 7.70 -14.29 8.47
C SER A 37 9.06 -14.29 7.77
N GLY A 38 9.44 -13.17 7.14
CA GLY A 38 10.63 -13.07 6.29
C GLY A 38 10.55 -13.90 5.02
N THR A 39 9.35 -14.24 4.55
CA THR A 39 9.11 -15.12 3.40
C THR A 39 8.63 -14.35 2.16
N ASP A 40 8.82 -14.94 0.99
CA ASP A 40 8.36 -14.43 -0.32
C ASP A 40 8.70 -12.95 -0.56
N GLU A 41 9.97 -12.57 -0.39
CA GLU A 41 10.49 -11.22 -0.67
C GLU A 41 9.97 -10.63 -1.98
N PRO A 42 10.01 -11.35 -3.13
CA PRO A 42 9.58 -10.76 -4.39
C PRO A 42 8.07 -10.42 -4.39
N VAL A 43 7.27 -11.19 -3.64
CA VAL A 43 5.83 -10.91 -3.49
C VAL A 43 5.62 -9.68 -2.62
N ALA A 44 6.30 -9.58 -1.48
CA ALA A 44 6.20 -8.40 -0.62
C ALA A 44 6.65 -7.12 -1.36
N GLN A 45 7.74 -7.19 -2.13
CA GLN A 45 8.23 -6.08 -2.94
C GLN A 45 7.22 -5.67 -4.02
N HIS A 46 6.61 -6.67 -4.66
CA HIS A 46 5.57 -6.44 -5.65
C HIS A 46 4.36 -5.74 -5.04
N LEU A 47 3.91 -6.17 -3.86
CA LEU A 47 2.76 -5.58 -3.16
C LEU A 47 3.02 -4.12 -2.77
N VAL A 48 4.25 -3.76 -2.37
CA VAL A 48 4.62 -2.35 -2.13
C VAL A 48 4.39 -1.52 -3.40
N ARG A 49 4.82 -2.03 -4.56
CA ARG A 49 4.63 -1.34 -5.84
C ARG A 49 3.16 -1.27 -6.26
N GLU A 50 2.40 -2.35 -6.06
CA GLU A 50 0.96 -2.38 -6.36
C GLU A 50 0.20 -1.36 -5.49
N SER A 51 0.50 -1.28 -4.19
CA SER A 51 -0.08 -0.27 -3.29
C SER A 51 0.21 1.16 -3.75
N GLN A 52 1.42 1.44 -4.28
CA GLN A 52 1.72 2.75 -4.84
C GLN A 52 0.82 3.08 -6.04
N PHE A 53 0.59 2.11 -6.92
CA PHE A 53 -0.30 2.30 -8.06
C PHE A 53 -1.75 2.51 -7.65
N PHE A 54 -2.24 1.77 -6.66
CA PHE A 54 -3.58 1.98 -6.11
C PHE A 54 -3.78 3.41 -5.61
N ILE A 55 -2.81 3.95 -4.88
CA ILE A 55 -2.85 5.35 -4.42
C ILE A 55 -2.88 6.31 -5.62
N GLU A 56 -1.97 6.15 -6.58
CA GLU A 56 -1.92 6.99 -7.79
C GLU A 56 -3.22 6.93 -8.61
N TRP A 57 -3.89 5.79 -8.63
CA TRP A 57 -5.13 5.61 -9.38
C TRP A 57 -6.36 6.13 -8.65
N ALA A 58 -6.31 6.23 -7.32
CA ALA A 58 -7.35 6.84 -6.50
C ALA A 58 -7.35 8.38 -6.61
N VAL A 59 -6.18 9.02 -6.82
CA VAL A 59 -6.01 10.49 -6.86
C VAL A 59 -7.08 11.23 -7.68
N PRO A 60 -7.42 10.83 -8.93
CA PRO A 60 -8.41 11.56 -9.73
C PRO A 60 -9.84 11.57 -9.15
N SER A 61 -10.14 10.73 -8.16
CA SER A 61 -11.45 10.63 -7.50
C SER A 61 -11.54 11.36 -6.16
N ILE A 62 -10.48 12.06 -5.78
CA ILE A 62 -10.38 12.81 -4.53
C ILE A 62 -10.80 14.25 -4.79
N ASP A 63 -11.82 14.73 -4.08
CA ASP A 63 -12.18 16.14 -4.06
C ASP A 63 -11.40 16.84 -2.94
N LEU A 64 -10.44 17.70 -3.29
CA LEU A 64 -9.59 18.33 -2.29
C LEU A 64 -10.31 19.32 -1.37
N GLU A 65 -11.52 19.79 -1.73
CA GLU A 65 -12.32 20.65 -0.86
C GLU A 65 -12.94 19.87 0.30
N THR A 66 -13.31 18.60 0.06
CA THR A 66 -14.03 17.76 1.02
C THR A 66 -13.17 16.65 1.63
N ASP A 67 -12.13 16.21 0.92
CA ASP A 67 -11.31 15.03 1.24
C ASP A 67 -9.83 15.37 1.55
N VAL A 68 -9.51 16.60 1.95
CA VAL A 68 -8.10 17.01 2.20
C VAL A 68 -7.38 16.12 3.21
N THR A 69 -8.06 15.67 4.28
CA THR A 69 -7.49 14.76 5.28
C THR A 69 -7.17 13.41 4.67
N PHE A 70 -8.09 12.87 3.87
CA PHE A 70 -7.90 11.61 3.17
C PHE A 70 -6.74 11.69 2.17
N ALA A 71 -6.68 12.76 1.39
CA ALA A 71 -5.58 13.02 0.46
C ALA A 71 -4.23 13.06 1.18
N THR A 72 -4.18 13.69 2.36
CA THR A 72 -2.97 13.79 3.18
C THR A 72 -2.49 12.43 3.67
N GLU A 73 -3.40 11.59 4.17
CA GLU A 73 -3.06 10.21 4.59
C GLU A 73 -2.51 9.39 3.42
N LEU A 74 -3.10 9.50 2.23
CA LEU A 74 -2.62 8.79 1.04
C LEU A 74 -1.23 9.27 0.60
N VAL A 75 -0.95 10.58 0.66
CA VAL A 75 0.38 11.13 0.36
C VAL A 75 1.43 10.63 1.35
N ASP A 76 1.10 10.60 2.64
CA ASP A 76 2.00 10.10 3.67
C ASP A 76 2.29 8.61 3.51
N LEU A 77 1.28 7.81 3.17
CA LEU A 77 1.46 6.40 2.85
C LEU A 77 2.30 6.22 1.58
N GLN A 78 2.04 6.98 0.51
CA GLN A 78 2.82 6.94 -0.72
C GLN A 78 4.29 7.25 -0.46
N ARG A 79 4.58 8.22 0.42
CA ARG A 79 5.94 8.56 0.84
C ARG A 79 6.62 7.41 1.58
N LEU A 80 5.93 6.74 2.50
CA LEU A 80 6.45 5.57 3.19
C LEU A 80 6.76 4.42 2.21
N LEU A 81 5.81 4.06 1.35
CA LEU A 81 5.98 3.01 0.35
C LEU A 81 7.13 3.32 -0.61
N SER A 82 7.31 4.60 -0.98
CA SER A 82 8.43 5.04 -1.82
C SER A 82 9.77 4.85 -1.13
N ARG A 83 9.88 5.14 0.17
CA ARG A 83 11.08 4.88 0.96
C ARG A 83 11.39 3.39 1.03
N TRP A 84 10.38 2.55 1.28
CA TRP A 84 10.55 1.11 1.28
C TRP A 84 11.05 0.57 -0.05
N LYS A 85 10.46 1.02 -1.17
CA LYS A 85 10.88 0.62 -2.51
C LYS A 85 12.33 1.00 -2.82
N LEU A 86 12.76 2.20 -2.43
CA LEU A 86 14.12 2.69 -2.68
C LEU A 86 15.18 1.92 -1.88
N SER A 87 14.88 1.56 -0.63
CA SER A 87 15.80 0.87 0.28
C SER A 87 15.48 -0.62 0.45
N TRP A 88 14.72 -1.23 -0.48
CA TRP A 88 14.08 -2.52 -0.25
C TRP A 88 15.05 -3.64 0.14
N SER A 89 16.15 -3.81 -0.61
CA SER A 89 17.14 -4.86 -0.35
C SER A 89 17.75 -4.74 1.06
N GLU A 90 18.03 -3.52 1.51
CA GLU A 90 18.58 -3.24 2.83
C GLU A 90 17.55 -3.51 3.95
N LEU A 91 16.31 -3.07 3.74
CA LEU A 91 15.23 -3.26 4.71
C LEU A 91 14.87 -4.74 4.83
N TRP A 92 14.81 -5.47 3.71
CA TRP A 92 14.39 -6.86 3.71
C TRP A 92 15.48 -7.80 4.25
N ALA A 93 16.77 -7.52 4.04
CA ALA A 93 17.84 -8.36 4.56
C ALA A 93 17.91 -8.40 6.10
N SER A 94 17.41 -7.37 6.79
CA SER A 94 17.46 -7.24 8.24
C SER A 94 16.13 -7.63 8.89
N GLU A 95 16.16 -8.61 9.80
CA GLU A 95 14.95 -9.03 10.53
C GLU A 95 14.29 -7.88 11.30
N SER A 96 15.07 -7.06 12.02
CA SER A 96 14.52 -5.93 12.77
C SER A 96 13.82 -4.92 11.87
N LYS A 97 14.39 -4.62 10.70
CA LYS A 97 13.77 -3.73 9.70
C LYS A 97 12.53 -4.36 9.06
N ARG A 98 12.50 -5.67 8.83
CA ARG A 98 11.28 -6.37 8.42
C ARG A 98 10.18 -6.29 9.49
N GLN A 99 10.53 -6.43 10.78
CA GLN A 99 9.55 -6.24 11.86
C GLN A 99 9.02 -4.80 11.92
N GLU A 100 9.87 -3.80 11.64
CA GLU A 100 9.44 -2.41 11.50
C GLU A 100 8.46 -2.22 10.34
N ILE A 101 8.75 -2.78 9.15
CA ILE A 101 7.82 -2.80 8.02
C ILE A 101 6.47 -3.40 8.45
N ALA A 102 6.49 -4.53 9.13
CA ALA A 102 5.27 -5.19 9.58
C ALA A 102 4.46 -4.35 10.56
N MET A 103 5.12 -3.71 11.52
CA MET A 103 4.47 -2.81 12.47
C MET A 103 3.84 -1.61 11.76
N LEU A 104 4.58 -0.95 10.87
CA LEU A 104 4.11 0.22 10.13
C LEU A 104 2.97 -0.14 9.18
N ALA A 105 3.04 -1.29 8.49
CA ALA A 105 1.96 -1.76 7.63
C ALA A 105 0.64 -1.96 8.40
N GLN A 106 0.70 -2.55 9.61
CA GLN A 106 -0.46 -2.66 10.49
C GLN A 106 -1.01 -1.29 10.90
N GLN A 107 -0.13 -0.37 11.34
CA GLN A 107 -0.54 0.97 11.74
C GLN A 107 -1.25 1.70 10.59
N TRP A 108 -0.79 1.54 9.36
CA TRP A 108 -1.43 2.12 8.18
C TRP A 108 -2.76 1.46 7.84
N CYS A 109 -2.91 0.15 7.98
CA CYS A 109 -4.25 -0.48 7.89
C CYS A 109 -5.23 0.15 8.87
N ASP A 110 -4.81 0.37 10.11
CA ASP A 110 -5.68 0.94 11.15
C ASP A 110 -6.00 2.41 10.89
N ARG A 111 -5.05 3.17 10.31
CA ARG A 111 -5.29 4.56 9.87
C ARG A 111 -6.28 4.64 8.71
N LEU A 112 -6.10 3.83 7.67
CA LEU A 112 -6.98 3.82 6.49
C LEU A 112 -8.43 3.53 6.88
N ARG A 113 -8.67 2.62 7.84
CA ARG A 113 -10.02 2.34 8.35
C ARG A 113 -10.70 3.52 9.06
N ARG A 114 -9.95 4.50 9.55
CA ARG A 114 -10.50 5.69 10.23
C ARG A 114 -10.88 6.80 9.25
N VAL A 115 -10.33 6.76 8.04
CA VAL A 115 -10.55 7.76 6.99
C VAL A 115 -11.33 7.21 5.79
N ALA A 116 -11.73 5.93 5.86
CA ALA A 116 -12.68 5.28 4.97
C ALA A 116 -14.12 5.63 5.36
#